data_AF-A0A075I349-F1
#
_entry.id   AF-A0A075I349-F1
#
_cell.length_a   1.000
_cell.length_b   1.000
_cell.length_c   1.000
_cell.angle_alpha   90.00
_cell.angle_beta   90.00
_cell.angle_gamma   90.00
#
_symmetry.space_group_name_H-M   'P 1'
#
loop_
_entity.id
_entity.type
_entity.pdbx_description
1 polymer ?
#
loop_
_entity_poly.entity_id
_entity_poly.type
_entity_poly.pdbx_seq_one_letter_code
_entity_poly.pdbx_strand_id
1 'polypeptide(L)' 'MVEVFRPTEDVLPFVEDAIKKKPKVIWLQEGIHNSEAEELARSNGIMVIFNRCMLAEHQRLF' A
#
# COMPACT_ATOMS: atom_id res chain seq x y z
N MET A 1 -8.90 0.95 4.85
CA MET A 1 -7.60 1.20 4.21
C MET A 1 -6.54 0.48 5.02
N VAL A 2 -5.47 0.02 4.38
CA VAL A 2 -4.32 -0.58 5.06
C VAL A 2 -3.11 0.29 4.76
N GLU A 3 -2.44 0.78 5.80
CA GLU A 3 -1.22 1.59 5.68
C GLU A 3 -0.01 0.73 6.05
N VAL A 4 1.04 0.78 5.23
CA VAL A 4 2.19 -0.10 5.30
C VAL A 4 3.44 0.72 5.57
N PHE A 5 4.02 0.49 6.75
CA PHE A 5 5.31 1.03 7.20
C PHE A 5 6.43 -0.04 7.19
N ARG A 6 6.17 -1.20 6.56
CA ARG A 6 7.12 -2.30 6.46
C ARG A 6 8.15 -2.03 5.36
N PRO A 7 9.41 -2.48 5.53
CA PRO A 7 10.41 -2.36 4.47
C PRO A 7 9.96 -3.08 3.20
N THR A 8 10.44 -2.63 2.04
CA THR A 8 10.05 -3.15 0.71
C THR A 8 10.08 -4.67 0.58
N GLU A 9 11.06 -5.33 1.21
CA GLU A 9 11.22 -6.80 1.20
C GLU A 9 10.06 -7.54 1.88
N ASP A 10 9.43 -6.92 2.88
CA ASP A 10 8.32 -7.49 3.65
C ASP A 10 6.94 -7.14 3.07
N VAL A 11 6.88 -6.29 2.03
CA VAL A 11 5.60 -5.77 1.50
C VAL A 11 4.78 -6.87 0.86
N LEU A 12 5.40 -7.75 0.06
CA LEU A 12 4.70 -8.79 -0.67
C LEU A 12 3.91 -9.75 0.25
N PRO A 13 4.54 -10.43 1.23
CA PRO A 13 3.81 -11.33 2.12
C PRO A 13 2.73 -10.58 2.94
N PHE A 14 2.98 -9.31 3.27
CA PHE A 14 1.98 -8.49 3.94
C PHE A 14 0.77 -8.17 3.05
N VAL A 15 0.99 -7.88 1.77
CA VAL A 15 -0.08 -7.61 0.81
C VAL A 15 -0.91 -8.87 0.54
N GLU A 16 -0.29 -10.05 0.47
CA GLU A 16 -0.99 -11.35 0.37
C GLU A 16 -1.96 -11.60 1.54
N ASP A 17 -1.62 -11.15 2.74
CA ASP A 17 -2.53 -11.21 3.88
C ASP A 17 -3.56 -10.08 3.87
N ALA A 18 -3.16 -8.87 3.47
CA ALA A 18 -4.04 -7.70 3.41
C ALA A 18 -5.18 -7.90 2.41
N ILE A 19 -4.92 -8.51 1.25
CA ILE A 19 -5.95 -8.74 0.21
C ILE A 19 -7.11 -9.60 0.73
N LYS A 20 -6.86 -10.52 1.67
CA LYS A 20 -7.90 -11.36 2.29
C LYS A 20 -8.93 -10.55 3.07
N LYS A 21 -8.53 -9.36 3.57
CA LYS A 21 -9.41 -8.41 4.26
C LYS A 21 -10.21 -7.51 3.30
N LYS A 22 -9.94 -7.59 1.98
CA LYS A 22 -10.58 -6.80 0.92
C LYS A 22 -10.61 -5.29 1.23
N PRO A 23 -9.46 -4.67 1.60
CA PRO A 23 -9.43 -3.23 1.80
C PRO A 23 -9.69 -2.50 0.48
N LYS A 24 -10.29 -1.32 0.55
CA LYS A 24 -10.47 -0.46 -0.64
C LYS A 24 -9.14 0.10 -1.17
N VAL A 25 -8.20 0.37 -0.26
CA VAL A 25 -6.91 1.00 -0.54
C VAL A 25 -5.82 0.37 0.31
N ILE A 26 -4.68 0.07 -0.31
CA ILE A 26 -3.39 -0.22 0.33
C ILE A 26 -2.47 0.99 0.08
N TRP A 27 -1.86 1.50 1.14
CA TRP A 27 -0.98 2.67 1.10
C TRP A 27 0.42 2.29 1.59
N LEU A 28 1.39 2.26 0.69
CA LEU A 28 2.80 2.08 1.00
C LEU A 28 3.42 3.46 1.26
N GLN A 29 4.03 3.64 2.43
CA GLN A 29 4.61 4.94 2.81
C GLN A 29 5.79 5.33 1.90
N GLU A 30 6.26 6.57 2.09
CA GLU A 30 7.41 7.10 1.38
C GLU A 30 8.64 6.18 1.52
N GLY A 31 9.34 5.96 0.40
CA GLY A 31 10.48 5.05 0.31
C GLY A 31 10.12 3.57 0.16
N ILE A 32 8.84 3.19 0.25
CA ILE A 32 8.38 1.80 0.11
C ILE A 32 7.71 1.61 -1.26
N HIS A 33 8.22 0.64 -2.02
CA HIS A 33 7.73 0.30 -3.35
C HIS A 33 8.03 -1.18 -3.64
N ASN A 34 7.03 -1.93 -4.10
CA ASN A 34 7.19 -3.33 -4.48
C ASN A 34 6.23 -3.65 -5.63
N SER A 35 6.77 -3.74 -6.85
CA SER A 35 5.98 -3.93 -8.07
C SER A 35 5.09 -5.17 -8.05
N GLU A 36 5.59 -6.28 -7.50
CA GLU A 36 4.85 -7.53 -7.42
C GLU A 36 3.65 -7.40 -6.46
N ALA A 37 3.87 -6.80 -5.29
CA ALA A 37 2.81 -6.56 -4.33
C ALA A 37 1.76 -5.57 -4.86
N GLU A 38 2.19 -4.55 -5.60
CA GLU A 38 1.30 -3.59 -6.26
C GLU A 38 0.43 -4.25 -7.31
N GLU A 39 1.01 -5.09 -8.17
CA GLU A 39 0.27 -5.83 -9.20
C GLU A 39 -0.71 -6.82 -8.59
N LEU A 40 -0.30 -7.54 -7.53
CA LEU A 40 -1.16 -8.46 -6.79
C LEU A 40 -2.39 -7.74 -6.22
N ALA A 41 -2.18 -6.60 -5.54
CA ALA A 41 -3.29 -5.83 -4.99
C ALA A 41 -4.22 -5.27 -6.08
N ARG A 42 -3.66 -4.71 -7.16
CA ARG A 42 -4.45 -4.19 -8.30
C ARG A 42 -5.28 -5.29 -8.98
N SER A 43 -4.70 -6.47 -9.16
CA SER A 43 -5.40 -7.64 -9.73
C SER A 43 -6.56 -8.12 -8.87
N ASN A 44 -6.54 -7.82 -7.56
CA ASN A 44 -7.63 -8.07 -6.63
C ASN A 44 -8.63 -6.89 -6.51
N GLY A 45 -8.53 -5.88 -7.40
CA GLY A 45 -9.41 -4.71 -7.40
C GLY A 45 -9.15 -3.73 -6.26
N ILE A 46 -7.96 -3.79 -5.64
CA ILE A 46 -7.56 -2.91 -4.55
C ILE A 46 -6.74 -1.76 -5.11
N MET A 47 -7.08 -0.53 -4.74
CA MET A 47 -6.29 0.65 -5.11
C MET A 47 -4.97 0.65 -4.34
N VAL A 48 -3.87 0.91 -5.02
CA VAL A 48 -2.55 1.00 -4.39
C VAL A 48 -1.96 2.39 -4.57
N ILE A 49 -1.57 2.99 -3.45
CA ILE A 49 -0.80 4.23 -3.40
C ILE A 49 0.55 3.85 -2.81
N PHE A 50 1.65 4.26 -3.46
CA PHE A 50 3.00 3.92 -3.01
C PHE A 50 3.90 5.16 -3.05
N ASN A 51 4.99 5.10 -2.27
CA ASN A 51 5.97 6.18 -2.18
C ASN A 51 5.35 7.55 -1.86
N ARG A 52 4.39 7.58 -0.93
CA ARG A 52 3.73 8.81 -0.44
C ARG A 52 3.58 8.74 1.08
N CYS A 53 3.90 9.82 1.79
CA CYS A 53 3.60 9.93 3.21
C CYS A 53 2.13 10.37 3.42
N MET A 54 1.37 9.64 4.25
CA MET A 54 -0.05 9.97 4.52
C MET A 54 -0.20 11.37 5.16
N LEU A 55 0.67 11.71 6.13
CA LEU A 55 0.60 13.00 6.82
C LEU A 55 0.83 14.17 5.85
N ALA A 56 1.85 14.08 5.00
CA ALA A 56 2.17 15.11 4.02
C ALA A 56 1.03 15.28 3.00
N GLU A 57 0.45 14.17 2.50
CA GLU A 57 -0.69 14.25 1.58
C GLU A 57 -1.95 14.82 2.26
N HIS A 58 -2.19 14.50 3.53
CA HIS A 58 -3.31 15.07 4.28
C HIS A 58 -3.15 16.58 4.44
N GLN A 59 -1.97 17.06 4.88
CA GLN A 59 -1.67 18.49 5.01
C GLN A 59 -1.72 19.25 3.69
N ARG A 60 -1.42 18.59 2.57
CA ARG A 60 -1.50 19.19 1.23
C ARG A 60 -2.94 19.37 0.76
N LEU A 61 -3.86 18.51 1.21
CA LEU A 61 -5.24 18.45 0.73
C LEU A 61 -6.25 19.14 1.65
N PHE A 62 -5.92 19.31 2.94
CA PHE A 62 -6.80 19.86 3.98
C PHE A 62 -6.04 20.86 4.85
#